data_AF-A0A819MRF1-F1
#
_entry.id   AF-A0A819MRF1-F1
#
_cell.length_a   1.000
_cell.length_b   1.000
_cell.length_c   1.000
_cell.angle_alpha   90.00
_cell.angle_beta   90.00
_cell.angle_gamma   90.00
#
_symmetry.space_group_name_H-M   'P 1'
#
loop_
_entity.id
_entity.type
_entity.pdbx_description
1 polymer ?
#
loop_
_entity_poly.entity_id
_entity_poly.type
_entity_poly.pdbx_seq_one_letter_code
_entity_poly.pdbx_strand_id
1 'polypeptide(L)'
;MTDKLEKEFMNGISQAAVTKGVWLLTTGLNEGVSKLIGQSVRRYRLLNKKSSNPTIIGLTSWGTVTEHTRKVLTWQTSRNIEYTSSTDSAEKRAPMVLNYDEKKTLDKHHSHFILLDNGRLGGYIDDNPRSDFVKKVQHECKCRAITVIVEGGLNTLQVIKNDLKAK
;
A
#
# COMPACT_ATOMS: atom_id res chain seq x y z
N MET A 1 -9.69 15.70 0.81
CA MET A 1 -8.50 16.43 1.33
C MET A 1 -8.20 17.69 0.52
N THR A 2 -7.78 18.81 1.14
CA THR A 2 -7.35 20.02 0.41
C THR A 2 -5.90 19.88 -0.10
N ASP A 3 -5.54 20.57 -1.18
CA ASP A 3 -4.18 20.52 -1.76
C ASP A 3 -3.08 20.85 -0.74
N LYS A 4 -3.36 21.82 0.15
CA LYS A 4 -2.44 22.19 1.23
C LYS A 4 -2.24 21.03 2.19
N LEU A 5 -3.32 20.38 2.65
CA LEU A 5 -3.24 19.28 3.60
C LEU A 5 -2.56 18.05 2.99
N GLU A 6 -2.86 17.74 1.74
CA GLU A 6 -2.20 16.65 1.01
C GLU A 6 -0.69 16.86 0.95
N LYS A 7 -0.26 18.07 0.57
CA LYS A 7 1.16 18.41 0.49
C LYS A 7 1.86 18.30 1.83
N GLU A 8 1.27 18.83 2.90
CA GLU A 8 1.85 18.75 4.25
C GLU A 8 1.90 17.30 4.76
N PHE A 9 0.85 16.51 4.52
CA PHE A 9 0.82 15.08 4.83
C PHE A 9 1.94 14.33 4.11
N MET A 10 2.07 14.54 2.79
CA MET A 10 3.11 13.91 1.98
C MET A 10 4.51 14.26 2.50
N ASN A 11 4.79 15.54 2.75
CA ASN A 11 6.10 15.96 3.26
C ASN A 11 6.39 15.35 4.63
N GLY A 12 5.42 15.41 5.55
CA GLY A 12 5.54 14.89 6.90
C GLY A 12 5.82 13.39 6.94
N ILE A 13 5.07 12.59 6.16
CA ILE A 13 5.20 11.13 6.20
C ILE A 13 6.56 10.65 5.66
N SER A 14 7.03 11.22 4.56
CA SER A 14 8.34 10.85 3.98
C SER A 14 9.49 11.30 4.88
N GLN A 15 9.40 12.51 5.45
CA GLN A 15 10.42 13.00 6.37
C GLN A 15 10.48 12.15 7.65
N ALA A 16 9.32 11.79 8.22
CA ALA A 16 9.25 10.90 9.38
C ALA A 16 9.85 9.52 9.09
N ALA A 17 9.53 8.94 7.92
CA ALA A 17 10.05 7.65 7.51
C ALA A 17 11.58 7.60 7.48
N VAL A 18 12.22 8.62 6.90
CA VAL A 18 13.69 8.67 6.84
C VAL A 18 14.29 9.02 8.19
N THR A 19 13.84 10.10 8.83
CA THR A 19 14.48 10.60 10.07
C THR A 19 14.37 9.62 11.23
N LYS A 20 13.31 8.81 11.26
CA LYS A 20 13.10 7.79 12.30
C LYS A 20 13.47 6.38 11.84
N GLY A 21 13.84 6.19 10.57
CA GLY A 21 14.13 4.88 10.00
C GLY A 21 12.96 3.90 10.11
N VAL A 22 11.72 4.39 10.02
CA VAL A 22 10.53 3.54 10.18
C VAL A 22 10.07 2.95 8.86
N TRP A 23 9.42 1.79 8.92
CA TRP A 23 8.77 1.18 7.77
C TRP A 23 7.35 1.70 7.61
N LEU A 24 6.98 2.05 6.39
CA LEU A 24 5.62 2.44 6.04
C LEU A 24 4.86 1.22 5.52
N LEU A 25 3.76 0.84 6.17
CA LEU A 25 2.90 -0.27 5.76
C LEU A 25 1.57 0.25 5.19
N THR A 26 1.35 0.08 3.88
CA THR A 26 0.11 0.50 3.20
C THR A 26 -0.57 -0.69 2.50
N THR A 27 -1.64 -0.44 1.75
CA THR A 27 -2.24 -1.48 0.88
C THR A 27 -1.33 -1.83 -0.29
N GLY A 28 -0.47 -0.92 -0.77
CA GLY A 28 0.35 -1.15 -1.96
C GLY A 28 -0.39 -0.96 -3.29
N LEU A 29 -1.68 -0.65 -3.24
CA LEU A 29 -2.46 -0.40 -4.46
C LEU A 29 -2.21 1.03 -4.95
N ASN A 30 -2.23 1.22 -6.27
CA ASN A 30 -2.06 2.53 -6.93
C ASN A 30 -3.34 3.38 -6.86
N GLU A 31 -3.87 3.55 -5.66
CA GLU A 31 -5.07 4.35 -5.39
C GLU A 31 -5.05 4.96 -3.99
N GLY A 32 -5.94 5.95 -3.79
CA GLY A 32 -6.20 6.58 -2.50
C GLY A 32 -4.93 7.02 -1.78
N VAL A 33 -4.91 6.85 -0.45
CA VAL A 33 -3.79 7.24 0.42
C VAL A 33 -2.51 6.48 0.08
N SER A 34 -2.61 5.22 -0.39
CA SER A 34 -1.42 4.43 -0.74
C SER A 34 -0.66 5.06 -1.92
N LYS A 35 -1.37 5.50 -2.97
CA LYS A 35 -0.79 6.25 -4.11
C LYS A 35 -0.13 7.54 -3.67
N LEU A 36 -0.77 8.29 -2.75
CA LEU A 36 -0.20 9.53 -2.22
C LEU A 36 1.11 9.28 -1.47
N ILE A 37 1.19 8.23 -0.65
CA ILE A 37 2.43 7.86 0.05
C ILE A 37 3.51 7.45 -0.96
N GLY A 38 3.18 6.63 -1.97
CA GLY A 38 4.10 6.25 -3.03
C GLY A 38 4.67 7.46 -3.79
N GLN A 39 3.80 8.39 -4.18
CA GLN A 39 4.22 9.66 -4.80
C GLN A 39 5.10 10.51 -3.89
N SER A 40 4.81 10.52 -2.57
CA SER A 40 5.62 11.25 -1.60
C SER A 40 7.03 10.68 -1.52
N VAL A 41 7.14 9.36 -1.40
CA VAL A 41 8.42 8.66 -1.37
C VAL A 41 9.19 8.91 -2.66
N ARG A 42 8.53 8.84 -3.84
CA ARG A 42 9.16 9.21 -5.13
C ARG A 42 9.72 10.62 -5.10
N ARG A 43 8.92 11.62 -4.69
CA ARG A 43 9.36 13.02 -4.59
C ARG A 43 10.56 13.15 -3.66
N TYR A 44 10.51 12.50 -2.51
CA TYR A 44 11.63 12.48 -1.56
C TYR A 44 12.91 11.91 -2.20
N ARG A 45 12.84 10.74 -2.86
CA ARG A 45 13.99 10.10 -3.54
C ARG A 45 14.61 10.99 -4.62
N LEU A 46 13.77 11.66 -5.41
CA LEU A 46 14.23 12.58 -6.47
C LEU A 46 14.97 13.78 -5.91
N LEU A 47 14.48 14.35 -4.80
CA LEU A 47 15.09 15.51 -4.14
C LEU A 47 16.31 15.15 -3.28
N ASN A 48 16.38 13.92 -2.75
CA ASN A 48 17.37 13.50 -1.75
C ASN A 48 18.19 12.27 -2.21
N LYS A 49 18.81 12.35 -3.39
CA LYS A 49 19.54 11.22 -4.03
C LYS A 49 20.63 10.54 -3.18
N LYS A 50 21.19 11.24 -2.19
CA LYS A 50 22.26 10.74 -1.30
C LYS A 50 21.75 10.19 0.02
N SER A 51 20.45 10.31 0.31
CA SER A 51 19.86 9.87 1.57
C SER A 51 19.35 8.44 1.49
N SER A 52 19.21 7.79 2.64
CA SER A 52 18.52 6.51 2.71
C SER A 52 17.07 6.66 2.22
N ASN A 53 16.62 5.69 1.44
CA ASN A 53 15.27 5.71 0.88
C ASN A 53 14.27 5.13 1.89
N PRO A 54 13.09 5.74 2.06
CA PRO A 54 12.02 5.13 2.86
C PRO A 54 11.71 3.70 2.41
N THR A 55 11.58 2.81 3.38
CA THR A 55 11.04 1.46 3.16
C THR A 55 9.53 1.52 3.25
N ILE A 56 8.87 1.17 2.15
CA ILE A 56 7.42 1.19 2.00
C ILE A 56 6.96 -0.18 1.49
N ILE A 57 6.15 -0.84 2.31
CA ILE A 57 5.70 -2.21 2.12
C ILE A 57 4.20 -2.16 1.82
N GLY A 58 3.81 -2.75 0.69
CA GLY A 58 2.43 -2.91 0.27
C GLY A 58 1.90 -4.27 0.73
N LEU A 59 0.86 -4.28 1.55
CA LEU A 59 0.19 -5.51 1.98
C LEU A 59 -1.23 -5.53 1.37
N THR A 60 -1.44 -6.39 0.38
CA THR A 60 -2.75 -6.53 -0.28
C THR A 60 -3.13 -7.98 -0.49
N SER A 61 -4.43 -8.23 -0.65
CA SER A 61 -4.95 -9.54 -1.04
C SER A 61 -4.70 -9.77 -2.52
N TRP A 62 -4.14 -10.93 -2.87
CA TRP A 62 -3.83 -11.35 -4.23
C TRP A 62 -5.05 -11.26 -5.15
N GLY A 63 -6.22 -11.69 -4.66
CA GLY A 63 -7.49 -11.63 -5.40
C GLY A 63 -7.92 -10.23 -5.85
N THR A 64 -7.45 -9.17 -5.19
CA THR A 64 -7.77 -7.76 -5.51
C THR A 64 -6.91 -7.17 -6.62
N VAL A 65 -5.78 -7.81 -6.90
CA VAL A 65 -4.82 -7.35 -7.89
C VAL A 65 -5.29 -7.72 -9.31
N THR A 66 -5.03 -6.85 -10.29
CA THR A 66 -5.48 -7.07 -11.69
C THR A 66 -5.05 -8.42 -12.22
N GLU A 67 -5.87 -9.01 -13.09
CA GLU A 67 -5.52 -10.26 -13.75
C GLU A 67 -4.23 -10.13 -14.57
N HIS A 68 -4.01 -8.98 -15.20
CA HIS A 68 -2.76 -8.69 -15.91
C HIS A 68 -1.55 -8.79 -14.98
N THR A 69 -1.57 -8.08 -13.85
CA THR A 69 -0.50 -8.15 -12.85
C THR A 69 -0.31 -9.59 -12.35
N ARG A 70 -1.41 -10.32 -12.07
CA ARG A 70 -1.33 -11.70 -11.62
C ARG A 70 -0.67 -12.61 -12.65
N LYS A 71 -1.06 -12.49 -13.93
CA LYS A 71 -0.44 -13.24 -15.04
C LYS A 71 1.04 -12.93 -15.18
N VAL A 72 1.44 -11.66 -15.11
CA VAL A 72 2.85 -11.25 -15.16
C VAL A 72 3.66 -11.89 -14.03
N LEU A 73 3.10 -11.87 -12.81
CA LEU A 73 3.77 -12.39 -11.61
C LEU A 73 3.80 -13.92 -11.52
N THR A 74 2.85 -14.65 -12.14
CA THR A 74 2.82 -16.12 -12.10
C THR A 74 3.43 -16.81 -13.31
N TRP A 75 3.46 -16.17 -14.48
CA TRP A 75 3.91 -16.81 -15.71
C TRP A 75 5.44 -16.79 -15.86
N GLN A 76 6.14 -15.91 -15.16
CA GLN A 76 7.59 -15.78 -15.28
C GLN A 76 8.33 -16.63 -14.24
N THR A 77 9.22 -17.51 -14.71
CA THR A 77 10.12 -18.32 -13.86
C THR A 77 11.41 -17.58 -13.49
N SER A 78 11.57 -16.35 -13.99
CA SER A 78 12.74 -15.50 -13.73
C SER A 78 12.63 -14.81 -12.38
N ARG A 79 13.77 -14.66 -11.68
CA ARG A 79 13.82 -13.87 -10.42
C ARG A 79 13.54 -12.37 -10.65
N ASN A 80 13.84 -11.89 -11.85
CA ASN A 80 13.57 -10.51 -12.27
C ASN A 80 12.36 -10.53 -13.21
N ILE A 81 11.25 -9.96 -12.73
CA ILE A 81 10.00 -9.84 -13.46
C ILE A 81 9.79 -8.36 -13.76
N GLU A 82 9.64 -8.03 -15.04
CA GLU A 82 9.29 -6.68 -15.45
C GLU A 82 7.77 -6.49 -15.32
N TYR A 83 7.36 -5.52 -14.52
CA TYR A 83 5.97 -5.17 -14.29
C TYR A 83 5.75 -3.70 -14.61
N THR A 84 4.81 -3.44 -15.52
CA THR A 84 4.39 -2.08 -15.88
C THR A 84 2.97 -1.85 -15.36
N SER A 85 2.80 -0.89 -14.46
CA SER A 85 1.47 -0.46 -14.02
C SER A 85 0.79 0.32 -15.14
N SER A 86 -0.28 -0.24 -15.71
CA SER A 86 -0.95 0.25 -16.92
C SER A 86 -1.88 1.47 -16.70
N THR A 87 -1.84 2.10 -15.52
CA THR A 87 -2.84 3.12 -15.12
C THR A 87 -2.41 4.58 -15.35
N ASP A 88 -1.18 4.86 -15.78
CA ASP A 88 -0.72 6.26 -15.95
C ASP A 88 -1.41 6.99 -17.13
N SER A 89 -2.17 6.30 -17.98
CA SER A 89 -2.83 6.87 -19.18
C SER A 89 -4.36 6.72 -19.25
N ALA A 90 -5.00 5.97 -18.34
CA ALA A 90 -6.43 5.62 -18.43
C ALA A 90 -7.37 6.40 -17.49
N GLU A 91 -6.85 7.20 -16.54
CA GLU A 91 -7.68 7.93 -15.55
C GLU A 91 -8.46 9.13 -16.10
N LYS A 92 -8.44 9.41 -17.42
CA LYS A 92 -9.35 10.37 -18.03
C LYS A 92 -10.60 9.65 -18.53
N ARG A 93 -11.67 9.70 -17.72
CA ARG A 93 -13.11 9.47 -18.06
C ARG A 93 -13.73 8.10 -17.72
N ALA A 94 -13.72 7.68 -16.45
CA ALA A 94 -14.81 6.84 -15.97
C ALA A 94 -15.33 7.40 -14.63
N PRO A 95 -16.65 7.65 -14.50
CA PRO A 95 -17.24 8.02 -13.23
C PRO A 95 -17.07 6.87 -12.24
N MET A 96 -16.80 7.23 -10.98
CA MET A 96 -16.58 6.34 -9.84
C MET A 96 -17.85 5.53 -9.53
N VAL A 97 -18.14 4.51 -10.33
CA VAL A 97 -19.14 3.49 -10.00
C VAL A 97 -18.41 2.46 -9.15
N LEU A 98 -18.94 2.22 -7.95
CA LEU A 98 -18.49 1.22 -6.98
C LEU A 98 -18.67 -0.20 -7.55
N ASN A 99 -17.97 -0.55 -8.62
CA ASN A 99 -17.84 -1.94 -9.04
C ASN A 99 -16.76 -2.57 -8.15
N TYR A 100 -17.20 -3.41 -7.23
CA TYR A 100 -16.36 -4.23 -6.35
C TYR A 100 -15.34 -5.11 -7.13
N ASP A 101 -15.51 -5.21 -8.46
CA ASP A 101 -14.68 -5.93 -9.42
C ASP A 101 -13.61 -5.09 -10.13
N GLU A 102 -13.46 -3.79 -9.83
CA GLU A 102 -12.39 -2.97 -10.40
C GLU A 102 -11.06 -3.33 -9.71
N LYS A 103 -10.46 -4.42 -10.20
CA LYS A 103 -9.15 -4.91 -9.75
C LYS A 103 -8.11 -3.81 -9.92
N LYS A 104 -7.16 -3.73 -8.98
CA LYS A 104 -6.28 -2.57 -8.84
C LYS A 104 -4.84 -2.93 -9.13
N THR A 105 -4.10 -1.97 -9.69
CA THR A 105 -2.67 -2.13 -9.98
C THR A 105 -1.85 -1.91 -8.72
N LEU A 106 -0.69 -2.56 -8.65
CA LEU A 106 0.32 -2.29 -7.63
C LEU A 106 1.00 -0.95 -7.89
N ASP A 107 1.28 -0.19 -6.84
CA ASP A 107 1.99 1.09 -6.92
C ASP A 107 3.51 0.87 -7.10
N LYS A 108 4.03 1.30 -8.25
CA LYS A 108 5.45 1.17 -8.61
C LYS A 108 6.43 1.90 -7.68
N HIS A 109 5.97 2.72 -6.75
CA HIS A 109 6.82 3.48 -5.83
C HIS A 109 7.10 2.76 -4.51
N HIS A 110 6.40 1.65 -4.25
CA HIS A 110 6.68 0.75 -3.13
C HIS A 110 8.00 0.03 -3.32
N SER A 111 8.68 -0.30 -2.21
CA SER A 111 9.92 -1.08 -2.26
C SER A 111 9.66 -2.57 -2.15
N HIS A 112 8.59 -2.97 -1.47
CA HIS A 112 8.25 -4.38 -1.26
C HIS A 112 6.74 -4.59 -1.32
N PHE A 113 6.35 -5.82 -1.68
CA PHE A 113 4.96 -6.28 -1.67
C PHE A 113 4.84 -7.60 -0.93
N ILE A 114 3.78 -7.72 -0.15
CA ILE A 114 3.29 -8.97 0.42
C ILE A 114 1.89 -9.17 -0.13
N LEU A 115 1.75 -10.20 -0.98
CA LEU A 115 0.49 -10.54 -1.64
C LEU A 115 -0.11 -11.74 -0.92
N LEU A 116 -1.22 -11.49 -0.23
CA LEU A 116 -1.89 -12.48 0.62
C LEU A 116 -2.89 -13.26 -0.23
N ASP A 117 -2.76 -14.59 -0.28
CA ASP A 117 -3.66 -15.45 -1.06
C ASP A 117 -4.54 -16.29 -0.14
N ASN A 118 -5.85 -16.28 -0.41
CA ASN A 118 -6.86 -17.12 0.26
C ASN A 118 -7.59 -18.05 -0.74
N GLY A 119 -7.07 -18.18 -1.96
CA GLY A 119 -7.66 -18.98 -3.03
C GLY A 119 -8.89 -18.36 -3.69
N ARG A 120 -9.30 -17.14 -3.31
CA ARG A 120 -10.47 -16.44 -3.89
C ARG A 120 -10.04 -15.32 -4.83
N LEU A 121 -10.86 -15.08 -5.85
CA LEU A 121 -10.74 -13.91 -6.72
C LEU A 121 -11.65 -12.80 -6.20
N GLY A 122 -11.15 -11.56 -6.17
CA GLY A 122 -11.86 -10.43 -5.60
C GLY A 122 -11.97 -10.49 -4.07
N GLY A 123 -12.44 -9.39 -3.49
CA GLY A 123 -12.66 -9.25 -2.05
C GLY A 123 -11.37 -9.06 -1.23
N TYR A 124 -11.54 -8.47 -0.05
CA TYR A 124 -10.48 -8.43 0.97
C TYR A 124 -10.50 -9.73 1.77
N ILE A 125 -9.35 -10.12 2.32
CA ILE A 125 -9.28 -11.28 3.23
C ILE A 125 -9.93 -10.90 4.56
N ASP A 126 -11.00 -11.60 4.92
CA ASP A 126 -11.82 -11.35 6.11
C ASP A 126 -11.08 -11.66 7.43
N ASP A 127 -10.12 -12.59 7.40
CA ASP A 127 -9.38 -13.09 8.58
C ASP A 127 -8.29 -12.14 9.10
N ASN A 128 -8.41 -10.85 8.78
CA ASN A 128 -7.56 -9.78 9.31
C ASN A 128 -6.03 -10.04 9.30
N PRO A 129 -5.46 -10.56 8.19
CA PRO A 129 -4.04 -10.92 8.09
C PRO A 129 -3.09 -9.73 8.32
N ARG A 130 -3.59 -8.50 8.13
CA ARG A 130 -2.84 -7.28 8.42
C ARG A 130 -2.49 -7.16 9.89
N SER A 131 -3.45 -7.26 10.81
CA SER A 131 -3.15 -7.07 12.23
C SER A 131 -2.26 -8.20 12.76
N ASP A 132 -2.45 -9.42 12.27
CA ASP A 132 -1.59 -10.55 12.67
C ASP A 132 -0.15 -10.37 12.17
N PHE A 133 0.02 -9.89 10.94
CA PHE A 133 1.33 -9.49 10.44
C PHE A 133 1.96 -8.40 11.31
N VAL A 134 1.22 -7.34 11.62
CA VAL A 134 1.71 -6.23 12.46
C VAL A 134 2.10 -6.73 13.86
N LYS A 135 1.25 -7.52 14.52
CA LYS A 135 1.53 -8.13 15.83
C LYS A 135 2.82 -8.94 15.79
N LYS A 136 2.97 -9.79 14.77
CA LYS A 136 4.15 -10.64 14.63
C LYS A 136 5.41 -9.79 14.45
N VAL A 137 5.38 -8.78 13.59
CA VAL A 137 6.52 -7.85 13.41
C VAL A 137 6.84 -7.11 14.70
N GLN A 138 5.83 -6.62 15.44
CA GLN A 138 6.04 -5.96 16.72
C GLN A 138 6.74 -6.88 17.74
N HIS A 139 6.31 -8.14 17.81
CA HIS A 139 6.91 -9.15 18.69
C HIS A 139 8.35 -9.49 18.28
N GLU A 140 8.55 -9.91 17.03
CA GLU A 140 9.86 -10.36 16.52
C GLU A 140 10.89 -9.23 16.49
N CYS A 141 10.49 -8.05 16.03
CA CYS A 141 11.38 -6.89 15.91
C CYS A 141 11.45 -6.05 17.18
N LYS A 142 10.70 -6.39 18.23
CA LYS A 142 10.57 -5.60 19.47
C LYS A 142 10.28 -4.12 19.19
N CYS A 143 9.37 -3.86 18.26
CA CYS A 143 9.10 -2.51 17.76
C CYS A 143 7.66 -2.05 18.07
N ARG A 144 7.42 -0.74 17.95
CA ARG A 144 6.10 -0.13 18.14
C ARG A 144 5.44 0.10 16.78
N ALA A 145 4.17 -0.26 16.66
CA ALA A 145 3.35 0.09 15.51
C ALA A 145 2.46 1.30 15.82
N ILE A 146 2.39 2.23 14.86
CA ILE A 146 1.50 3.40 14.90
C ILE A 146 0.62 3.34 13.66
N THR A 147 -0.70 3.40 13.86
CA THR A 147 -1.67 3.47 12.77
C THR A 147 -2.08 4.91 12.56
N VAL A 148 -1.89 5.41 11.33
CA VAL A 148 -2.35 6.75 10.91
C VAL A 148 -3.57 6.58 10.00
N ILE A 149 -4.65 7.27 10.32
CA ILE A 149 -5.91 7.22 9.59
C ILE A 149 -6.13 8.59 8.97
N VAL A 150 -6.30 8.63 7.66
CA VAL A 150 -6.49 9.88 6.90
C VAL A 150 -7.95 10.02 6.48
N GLU A 151 -8.45 9.01 5.77
CA GLU A 151 -9.84 8.88 5.33
C GLU A 151 -10.22 7.38 5.34
N GLY A 152 -11.49 7.05 5.23
CA GLY A 152 -11.92 5.65 5.20
C GLY A 152 -13.44 5.45 5.24
N GLY A 153 -13.85 4.23 4.89
CA GLY A 153 -15.24 3.76 5.00
C GLY A 153 -15.40 2.68 6.07
N LEU A 154 -16.51 1.93 6.00
CA LEU A 154 -16.80 0.85 6.95
C LEU A 154 -15.66 -0.17 7.07
N ASN A 155 -15.01 -0.53 5.96
CA ASN A 155 -13.86 -1.44 5.97
C ASN A 155 -12.68 -0.87 6.77
N THR A 156 -12.40 0.42 6.65
CA THR A 156 -11.34 1.07 7.44
C THR A 156 -11.67 1.02 8.93
N LEU A 157 -12.92 1.29 9.30
CA LEU A 157 -13.37 1.18 10.70
C LEU A 157 -13.23 -0.23 11.25
N GLN A 158 -13.55 -1.25 10.45
CA GLN A 158 -13.39 -2.65 10.85
C GLN A 158 -11.91 -3.02 11.06
N VAL A 159 -11.02 -2.58 10.16
CA VAL A 159 -9.57 -2.75 10.33
C VAL A 159 -9.08 -2.08 11.60
N ILE A 160 -9.49 -0.85 11.88
CA ILE A 160 -9.11 -0.12 13.11
C ILE A 160 -9.61 -0.86 14.35
N LYS A 161 -10.87 -1.31 14.34
CA LYS A 161 -11.44 -2.09 15.45
C LYS A 161 -10.60 -3.34 15.74
N ASN A 162 -10.14 -4.02 14.71
CA ASN A 162 -9.30 -5.19 14.87
C ASN A 162 -7.88 -4.85 15.35
N ASP A 163 -7.26 -3.80 14.79
CA ASP A 163 -5.95 -3.27 15.21
C ASP A 163 -5.96 -2.79 16.68
N LEU A 164 -7.09 -2.29 17.18
CA LEU A 164 -7.24 -1.87 18.57
C LEU A 164 -7.41 -3.05 19.53
N LYS A 165 -8.13 -4.10 19.12
CA LYS A 165 -8.23 -5.37 19.89
C LYS A 165 -6.92 -6.16 19.92
N ALA A 166 -6.04 -5.86 18.99
CA ALA A 166 -4.77 -6.53 18.77
C ALA A 166 -3.65 -6.08 19.70
N LYS A 167 -3.82 -4.93 20.37
CA LYS A 167 -2.88 -4.34 21.33
C LYS A 167 -3.16 -4.82 22.73
#